data_AF-A0A645CTF0-F1
#
_entry.id   AF-A0A645CTF0-F1
#
_cell.length_a   1.000
_cell.length_b   1.000
_cell.length_c   1.000
_cell.angle_alpha   90.00
_cell.angle_beta   90.00
_cell.angle_gamma   90.00
#
_symmetry.space_group_name_H-M   'P 1'
#
loop_
_entity.id
_entity.type
_entity.pdbx_description
1 polymer ?
#
loop_
_entity_poly.entity_id
_entity_poly.type
_entity_poly.pdbx_seq_one_letter_code
_entity_poly.pdbx_strand_id
1 'polypeptide(L)' 'MKKQELLKLHQASVEELQKTLQEKLQELASMRLQKKAGKLASPSKLKTLTDDIARLRTIITEKKAN' A
#
# COMPACT_ATOMS: atom_id res chain seq x y z
N MET A 1 -0.62 -7.45 -6.69
CA MET A 1 0.72 -7.64 -6.10
C MET A 1 1.32 -8.96 -6.47
N LYS A 2 2.64 -8.97 -6.71
CA LYS A 2 3.41 -10.21 -6.72
C LYS A 2 3.51 -10.72 -5.28
N LYS A 3 3.21 -12.00 -5.09
CA LYS A 3 3.20 -12.76 -3.83
C LYS A 3 4.51 -12.62 -3.01
N GLN A 4 5.59 -12.19 -3.67
CA GLN A 4 6.93 -12.00 -3.11
C GLN A 4 7.08 -10.77 -2.19
N GLU A 5 6.26 -9.72 -2.34
CA GLU A 5 6.35 -8.54 -1.46
C GLU A 5 5.76 -8.78 -0.07
N LEU A 6 4.73 -9.64 0.03
CA LEU A 6 4.07 -9.97 1.30
C LEU A 6 5.03 -10.65 2.29
N LEU A 7 5.88 -11.56 1.79
CA LEU A 7 6.90 -12.25 2.58
C LEU A 7 7.97 -11.29 3.11
N LYS A 8 8.35 -10.28 2.31
CA LYS A 8 9.30 -9.24 2.75
C LYS A 8 8.71 -8.32 3.82
N LEU A 9 7.42 -8.00 3.72
CA LEU A 9 6.71 -7.18 4.70
C LEU A 9 6.56 -7.87 6.07
N HIS A 10 6.45 -9.20 6.10
CA HIS A 10 6.49 -9.94 7.37
C HIS A 10 7.87 -9.92 8.04
N GLN A 11 8.95 -9.86 7.26
CA GLN A 11 10.32 -9.75 7.80
C GLN A 11 10.69 -8.31 8.22
N ALA A 12 10.09 -7.30 7.60
CA ALA A 12 10.34 -5.89 7.90
C ALA A 12 9.83 -5.47 9.29
N SER A 13 10.49 -4.49 9.92
CA SER A 13 10.08 -3.97 11.23
C SER A 13 8.73 -3.23 11.15
N VAL A 14 7.99 -3.17 12.26
CA VAL A 14 6.68 -2.46 12.32
C VAL A 14 6.83 -0.98 11.92
N GLU A 15 7.96 -0.37 12.21
CA GLU A 15 8.27 1.02 11.83
C GLU A 15 8.46 1.18 10.32
N GLU A 16 9.09 0.22 9.66
CA GLU A 16 9.26 0.22 8.19
C GLU A 16 7.92 0.01 7.48
N LEU A 17 7.04 -0.83 8.07
CA LEU A 17 5.67 -1.00 7.59
C LEU A 17 4.85 0.28 7.68
N GLN A 18 5.05 1.08 8.73
CA GLN A 18 4.38 2.38 8.86
C GLN A 18 4.91 3.40 7.86
N LYS A 19 6.23 3.45 7.63
CA LYS A 19 6.83 4.34 6.61
C LYS A 19 6.32 4.01 5.21
N THR A 20 6.36 2.74 4.82
CA THR A 20 5.85 2.28 3.53
C THR A 20 4.34 2.56 3.37
N LEU A 21 3.56 2.44 4.44
CA LEU A 21 2.15 2.82 4.43
C LEU A 21 1.94 4.31 4.16
N GLN A 22 2.75 5.19 4.74
CA GLN A 22 2.70 6.64 4.46
C GLN A 22 3.07 6.96 3.01
N GLU A 23 4.11 6.34 2.47
CA GLU A 23 4.51 6.50 1.07
C GLU A 23 3.39 6.05 0.12
N LYS A 24 2.76 4.90 0.38
CA LYS A 24 1.64 4.38 -0.42
C LYS A 24 0.40 5.26 -0.35
N LEU A 25 0.15 5.92 0.79
CA LEU A 25 -0.93 6.91 0.91
C LEU A 25 -0.66 8.18 0.10
N GLN A 26 0.59 8.66 0.06
CA GLN A 26 0.97 9.78 -0.80
C GLN A 26 0.86 9.43 -2.29
N GLU A 27 1.26 8.21 -2.66
CA GLU A 27 1.10 7.67 -4.02
C GLU A 27 -0.40 7.61 -4.40
N LEU A 28 -1.27 7.18 -3.47
CA LEU A 28 -2.72 7.17 -3.66
C LEU A 28 -3.29 8.58 -3.85
N ALA A 29 -2.82 9.56 -3.08
CA ALA A 29 -3.24 10.95 -3.23
C ALA A 29 -2.85 11.51 -4.61
N SER A 30 -1.61 11.28 -5.03
CA SER A 30 -1.13 11.66 -6.36
C SER A 30 -1.94 10.98 -7.48
N MET A 31 -2.23 9.69 -7.35
CA MET A 31 -3.07 8.96 -8.31
C MET A 31 -4.52 9.44 -8.34
N ARG A 32 -5.09 9.84 -7.18
CA ARG A 32 -6.44 10.46 -7.13
C ARG A 32 -6.46 11.81 -7.84
N LEU A 33 -5.41 12.60 -7.71
CA LEU A 33 -5.27 13.86 -8.45
C LEU A 33 -5.16 13.60 -9.95
N GLN A 34 -4.34 12.64 -10.38
CA GLN A 34 -4.24 12.22 -11.78
C GLN A 34 -5.57 11.68 -12.34
N LYS A 35 -6.33 10.94 -11.52
CA LYS A 35 -7.69 10.48 -11.86
C LYS A 35 -8.61 11.65 -12.13
N LYS A 36 -8.61 12.64 -11.24
CA LYS A 36 -9.46 13.82 -11.33
C LYS A 36 -9.06 14.73 -12.49
N ALA A 37 -7.78 14.75 -12.85
CA ALA A 37 -7.23 15.46 -14.01
C ALA A 37 -7.54 14.77 -15.36
N GLY A 38 -8.28 13.66 -15.38
CA GLY A 38 -8.71 12.98 -16.61
C GLY A 38 -7.61 12.21 -17.35
N LYS A 39 -6.36 12.22 -16.87
CA LYS A 39 -5.22 11.48 -17.44
C LYS A 39 -4.98 10.17 -16.68
N LEU A 40 -6.03 9.38 -16.48
CA LEU A 40 -5.90 8.14 -15.73
C LEU A 40 -5.22 7.06 -16.59
N ALA A 41 -3.91 6.90 -16.41
CA ALA A 41 -3.12 5.95 -17.19
C ALA A 41 -3.58 4.48 -17.04
N SER A 42 -4.09 4.08 -15.88
CA SER A 42 -4.65 2.73 -15.65
C SER A 42 -5.49 2.65 -14.37
N PRO A 43 -6.81 2.37 -14.42
CA PRO A 43 -7.64 2.19 -13.23
C PRO A 43 -7.23 0.97 -12.39
N SER A 44 -6.59 -0.03 -13.00
CA SER A 44 -6.12 -1.23 -12.32
C SER A 44 -5.04 -0.94 -11.27
N LYS A 45 -4.18 0.06 -11.49
CA LYS A 45 -3.13 0.45 -10.53
C LYS A 45 -3.72 1.04 -9.25
N LEU A 46 -4.87 1.69 -9.34
CA LEU A 46 -5.56 2.25 -8.17
C LEU A 46 -6.08 1.13 -7.26
N LYS A 47 -6.66 0.08 -7.87
CA LYS A 47 -7.17 -1.09 -7.14
C LYS A 47 -6.04 -1.87 -6.47
N THR A 48 -4.92 -2.08 -7.17
CA THR A 48 -3.76 -2.75 -6.56
C THR A 48 -3.27 -1.95 -5.36
N LEU A 49 -3.09 -0.63 -5.50
CA LEU A 49 -2.59 0.22 -4.42
C LEU A 49 -3.49 0.19 -3.17
N THR A 50 -4.81 0.16 -3.34
CA THR A 50 -5.74 0.04 -2.20
C THR A 50 -5.67 -1.31 -1.50
N ASP A 51 -5.53 -2.40 -2.27
CA ASP A 51 -5.36 -3.74 -1.71
C ASP A 51 -4.05 -3.85 -0.92
N ASP A 52 -3.01 -3.15 -1.37
CA ASP A 52 -1.68 -3.16 -0.75
C ASP A 52 -1.71 -2.48 0.60
N ILE A 53 -2.37 -1.32 0.66
CA ILE A 53 -2.59 -0.58 1.91
C ILE A 53 -3.41 -1.43 2.90
N ALA A 54 -4.44 -2.13 2.42
CA ALA A 54 -5.26 -2.99 3.27
C ALA A 54 -4.42 -4.13 3.88
N ARG A 55 -3.60 -4.81 3.06
CA ARG A 55 -2.71 -5.89 3.53
C ARG A 55 -1.67 -5.38 4.52
N LEU A 56 -1.03 -4.24 4.25
CA LEU A 56 -0.07 -3.60 5.16
C LEU A 56 -0.71 -3.35 6.53
N ARG A 57 -1.94 -2.83 6.56
CA ARG A 57 -2.69 -2.61 7.81
C ARG A 57 -2.93 -3.91 8.55
N THR A 58 -3.35 -4.98 7.85
CA THR A 58 -3.57 -6.29 8.47
C THR A 58 -2.30 -6.82 9.13
N ILE A 59 -1.16 -6.78 8.42
CA ILE A 59 0.13 -7.26 8.95
C ILE A 59 0.57 -6.47 10.19
N ILE A 60 0.40 -5.14 10.17
CA ILE A 60 0.71 -4.29 11.33
C ILE A 60 -0.16 -4.69 12.53
N THR A 61 -1.44 -4.97 12.30
CA THR A 61 -2.36 -5.41 13.38
C THR A 61 -1.98 -6.79 13.90
N GLU A 62 -1.67 -7.74 13.03
CA GLU A 62 -1.21 -9.09 13.42
C GLU A 62 0.09 -9.03 14.24
N LYS A 63 1.04 -8.17 13.86
CA LYS A 63 2.28 -7.95 14.62
C LYS A 63 2.10 -7.22 15.95
N LYS A 64 1.00 -6.48 16.13
CA LYS A 64 0.68 -5.82 17.40
C LYS A 64 -0.12 -6.72 18.34
N ALA A 65 -0.81 -7.72 17.80
CA ALA A 65 -1.65 -8.64 18.55
C ALA A 65 -0.88 -9.86 19.09
N ASN A 66 0.25 -10.22 18.48
CA ASN A 66 1.24 -11.18 19.00
C ASN A 66 2.34 -10.44 19.79
#